data_AF-A0A0N1ID15-F1
#
_entry.id   AF-A0A0N1ID15-F1
#
_cell.length_a   1.000
_cell.length_b   1.000
_cell.length_c   1.000
_cell.angle_alpha   90.00
_cell.angle_beta   90.00
_cell.angle_gamma   90.00
#
_symmetry.space_group_name_H-M   'P 1'
#
loop_
_entity.id
_entity.type
_entity.pdbx_description
1 polymer ?
#
loop_
_entity_poly.entity_id
_entity_poly.type
_entity_poly.pdbx_seq_one_letter_code
_entity_poly.pdbx_strand_id
1 'polypeptide(L)'
;IGLLRRFHFSSSQQSMGVIARVLGQPQMVYFVKGAPEKVAGMCDPKSLPENFSTILHEYTSNGYRVIGLAHKKLDRKMKWVDAQRIKRDNLECDMIFLGFLVMQNSLKKETSEVIKELHDAQIRQIMVTGDNIMTAMSVARGCNMVQPHQKLVLITVGSHLGDDTRPPLHMEV
;
A
#
# COMPACT_ATOMS: atom_id res chain seq x y z
N ILE A 1 2.10 25.96 -2.93
CA ILE A 1 1.30 25.11 -2.00
C ILE A 1 1.96 25.20 -0.62
N GLY A 2 1.22 25.40 0.46
CA GLY A 2 1.76 25.42 1.83
C GLY A 2 1.33 24.17 2.59
N LEU A 3 2.28 23.47 3.22
CA LEU A 3 1.97 22.30 4.07
C LEU A 3 1.77 22.77 5.51
N LEU A 4 0.61 22.46 6.08
CA LEU A 4 0.21 22.90 7.42
C LEU A 4 0.50 21.84 8.48
N ARG A 5 0.21 20.58 8.17
CA ARG A 5 0.43 19.46 9.08
C ARG A 5 0.62 18.17 8.30
N ARG A 6 1.51 17.30 8.78
CA ARG A 6 1.77 15.98 8.22
C ARG A 6 1.35 14.91 9.22
N PHE A 7 0.66 13.89 8.72
CA PHE A 7 0.33 12.66 9.44
C PHE A 7 1.20 11.57 8.86
N HIS A 8 2.21 11.15 9.63
CA HIS A 8 3.20 10.20 9.17
C HIS A 8 2.57 8.84 8.86
N PHE A 9 3.25 8.12 7.95
CA PHE A 9 2.94 6.73 7.70
C PHE A 9 3.19 5.90 8.95
N SER A 10 2.31 4.94 9.22
CA SER A 10 2.55 3.86 10.16
C SER A 10 1.96 2.57 9.60
N SER A 11 2.57 1.44 9.92
CA SER A 11 2.16 0.13 9.37
C SER A 11 0.72 -0.23 9.77
N SER A 12 0.26 0.20 10.96
CA SER A 12 -1.13 0.00 11.39
C SER A 12 -2.13 0.84 10.59
N GLN A 13 -1.73 2.03 10.13
CA GLN A 13 -2.61 2.93 9.36
C GLN A 13 -2.53 2.71 7.86
N GLN A 14 -1.43 2.12 7.37
CA GLN A 14 -1.15 1.84 5.95
C GLN A 14 -1.35 3.07 5.02
N SER A 15 -1.24 4.27 5.57
CA SER A 15 -1.53 5.52 4.88
C SER A 15 -0.80 6.69 5.53
N MET A 16 -0.59 7.75 4.74
CA MET A 16 0.05 9.00 5.12
C MET A 16 -0.78 10.14 4.53
N GLY A 17 -0.95 11.22 5.29
CA GLY A 17 -1.74 12.35 4.83
C GLY A 17 -1.18 13.70 5.24
N VAL A 18 -1.63 14.73 4.55
CA VAL A 18 -1.19 16.11 4.78
C VAL A 18 -2.36 17.07 4.67
N ILE A 19 -2.40 18.05 5.57
CA ILE A 19 -3.25 19.23 5.38
C ILE A 19 -2.42 20.25 4.62
N ALA A 20 -2.91 20.68 3.47
CA ALA A 20 -2.28 21.67 2.63
C ALA A 20 -3.20 22.86 2.35
N ARG A 21 -2.60 24.03 2.13
CA ARG A 21 -3.26 25.22 1.63
C ARG A 21 -2.73 25.53 0.24
N VAL A 22 -3.61 25.53 -0.76
CA VAL A 22 -3.28 25.96 -2.12
C VAL A 22 -3.41 27.48 -2.17
N LEU A 23 -2.40 28.17 -2.72
CA LEU A 23 -2.45 29.63 -2.86
C LEU A 23 -3.62 30.00 -3.79
N GLY A 24 -4.40 31.01 -3.42
CA GLY A 24 -5.59 31.42 -4.17
C GLY A 24 -6.84 30.57 -3.92
N GLN A 25 -6.76 29.44 -3.22
CA GLN A 25 -7.95 28.68 -2.83
C GLN A 25 -8.49 29.09 -1.45
N PRO A 26 -9.82 29.19 -1.29
CA PRO A 26 -10.43 29.62 -0.03
C PRO A 26 -10.41 28.53 1.05
N GLN A 27 -10.23 27.26 0.67
CA GLN A 27 -10.27 26.11 1.57
C GLN A 27 -8.90 25.46 1.72
N MET A 28 -8.69 24.86 2.90
CA MET A 28 -7.63 23.88 3.08
C MET A 28 -8.07 22.55 2.46
N VAL A 29 -7.10 21.75 2.03
CA VAL A 29 -7.36 20.43 1.45
C VAL A 29 -6.53 19.41 2.22
N TYR A 30 -7.16 18.33 2.66
CA TYR A 30 -6.48 17.15 3.14
C TYR A 30 -6.21 16.21 1.98
N PHE A 31 -4.98 15.76 1.83
CA PHE A 31 -4.58 14.74 0.87
C PHE A 31 -4.11 13.50 1.60
N VAL A 32 -4.46 12.33 1.11
CA VAL A 32 -3.99 11.04 1.64
C VAL A 32 -3.40 10.20 0.51
N LYS A 33 -2.35 9.45 0.84
CA LYS A 33 -1.83 8.35 0.04
C LYS A 33 -1.66 7.11 0.90
N GLY A 34 -1.98 5.93 0.38
CA GLY A 34 -1.89 4.70 1.16
C GLY A 34 -2.19 3.44 0.37
N ALA A 35 -2.33 2.32 1.08
CA ALA A 35 -2.82 1.07 0.51
C ALA A 35 -4.17 1.33 -0.20
N PRO A 36 -4.34 0.89 -1.46
CA PRO A 36 -5.55 1.14 -2.24
C PRO A 36 -6.85 0.81 -1.50
N GLU A 37 -6.90 -0.34 -0.83
CA GLU A 37 -8.06 -0.84 -0.08
C GLU A 37 -8.34 0.03 1.14
N LYS A 38 -7.29 0.47 1.83
CA LYS A 38 -7.40 1.36 3.00
C LYS A 38 -7.92 2.74 2.60
N VAL A 39 -7.44 3.28 1.48
CA VAL A 39 -7.90 4.57 0.95
C VAL A 39 -9.34 4.47 0.46
N ALA A 40 -9.70 3.40 -0.24
CA ALA A 40 -11.08 3.15 -0.68
C ALA A 40 -12.04 3.11 0.52
N GLY A 41 -11.65 2.46 1.63
CA GLY A 41 -12.44 2.41 2.86
C GLY A 41 -12.64 3.78 3.55
N MET A 42 -11.87 4.80 3.20
CA MET A 42 -12.01 6.18 3.72
C MET A 42 -12.82 7.08 2.77
N CYS A 43 -13.08 6.63 1.53
CA CYS A 43 -13.71 7.42 0.49
C CYS A 43 -15.24 7.27 0.49
N ASP A 44 -15.94 8.29 0.00
CA ASP A 44 -17.34 8.17 -0.38
C ASP A 44 -17.45 7.11 -1.50
N PRO A 45 -18.26 6.05 -1.33
CA PRO A 45 -18.47 5.03 -2.35
C PRO A 45 -18.84 5.60 -3.73
N LYS A 46 -19.53 6.75 -3.79
CA LYS A 46 -19.89 7.41 -5.05
C LYS A 46 -18.70 8.02 -5.80
N SER A 47 -17.60 8.26 -5.10
CA SER A 47 -16.36 8.76 -5.70
C SER A 47 -15.49 7.64 -6.27
N LEU A 48 -15.73 6.40 -5.87
CA LEU A 48 -14.99 5.25 -6.38
C LEU A 48 -15.57 4.82 -7.74
N PRO A 49 -14.72 4.59 -8.75
CA PRO A 49 -15.19 4.07 -10.03
C PRO A 49 -15.63 2.61 -9.87
N GLU A 50 -16.64 2.17 -10.63
CA GLU A 50 -17.20 0.81 -10.56
C GLU A 50 -16.16 -0.29 -10.83
N ASN A 51 -15.16 0.02 -11.65
CA ASN A 51 -14.07 -0.89 -12.02
C ASN A 51 -12.85 -0.82 -11.07
N PHE A 52 -12.95 -0.14 -9.92
CA PHE A 52 -11.84 0.03 -8.97
C PHE A 52 -11.13 -1.28 -8.63
N SER A 53 -11.90 -2.28 -8.17
CA SER A 53 -11.36 -3.56 -7.72
C SER A 53 -10.75 -4.36 -8.87
N THR A 54 -11.37 -4.32 -10.04
CA THR A 54 -10.88 -5.00 -11.25
C THR A 54 -9.53 -4.45 -11.69
N ILE A 55 -9.41 -3.12 -11.79
CA ILE A 55 -8.17 -2.45 -12.20
C ILE A 55 -7.06 -2.63 -11.15
N LEU A 56 -7.42 -2.55 -9.86
CA LEU A 56 -6.49 -2.83 -8.78
C LEU A 56 -5.93 -4.25 -8.86
N HIS A 57 -6.81 -5.24 -9.07
CA HIS A 57 -6.41 -6.64 -9.21
C HIS A 57 -5.52 -6.84 -10.44
N GLU A 58 -5.84 -6.22 -11.58
CA GLU A 58 -5.03 -6.28 -12.79
C GLU A 58 -3.61 -5.76 -12.55
N TYR A 59 -3.47 -4.56 -11.98
CA TYR A 59 -2.15 -3.99 -11.72
C TYR A 59 -1.35 -4.78 -10.68
N THR A 60 -1.99 -5.23 -9.60
CA THR A 60 -1.30 -6.00 -8.54
C THR A 60 -0.89 -7.39 -9.01
N SER A 61 -1.71 -8.06 -9.82
CA SER A 61 -1.38 -9.36 -10.42
C SER A 61 -0.20 -9.27 -11.40
N ASN A 62 -0.08 -8.13 -12.09
CA ASN A 62 1.06 -7.81 -12.94
C ASN A 62 2.30 -7.37 -12.15
N GLY A 63 2.26 -7.35 -10.80
CA GLY A 63 3.40 -7.01 -9.95
C GLY A 63 3.65 -5.52 -9.74
N TYR A 64 2.75 -4.64 -10.19
CA TYR A 64 2.90 -3.22 -9.96
C TYR A 64 2.64 -2.89 -8.49
N ARG A 65 3.42 -1.94 -7.96
CA ARG A 65 3.13 -1.28 -6.68
C ARG A 65 2.06 -0.22 -6.92
N VAL A 66 0.88 -0.44 -6.37
CA VAL A 66 -0.26 0.47 -6.51
C VAL A 66 -0.48 1.23 -5.19
N ILE A 67 -0.64 2.55 -5.27
CA ILE A 67 -0.97 3.42 -4.14
C ILE A 67 -2.28 4.15 -4.45
N GLY A 68 -3.25 4.08 -3.54
CA GLY A 68 -4.48 4.86 -3.61
C GLY A 68 -4.23 6.31 -3.21
N LEU A 69 -4.83 7.24 -3.94
CA LEU A 69 -4.79 8.67 -3.67
C LEU A 69 -6.21 9.20 -3.47
N ALA A 70 -6.42 10.01 -2.44
CA ALA A 70 -7.69 10.68 -2.21
C ALA A 70 -7.49 12.05 -1.59
N HIS A 71 -8.52 12.88 -1.63
CA HIS A 71 -8.52 14.19 -0.98
C HIS A 71 -9.86 14.53 -0.35
N LYS A 72 -9.84 15.47 0.60
CA LYS A 72 -11.03 16.06 1.22
C LYS A 72 -10.87 17.57 1.31
N LYS A 73 -11.82 18.31 0.77
CA LYS A 73 -11.88 19.77 0.99
C LYS A 73 -12.38 20.01 2.42
N LEU A 74 -11.62 20.77 3.20
CA LEU A 74 -11.98 21.07 4.58
C LEU A 74 -12.93 22.29 4.63
N ASP A 75 -13.67 22.43 5.72
CA ASP A 75 -14.59 23.55 5.92
C ASP A 75 -13.87 24.89 5.71
N ARG A 76 -14.52 25.82 4.98
CA ARG A 76 -14.04 27.20 4.77
C ARG A 76 -13.78 27.93 6.08
N LYS A 77 -14.52 27.58 7.13
CA LYS A 77 -14.41 28.19 8.47
C LYS A 77 -13.22 27.66 9.27
N MET A 78 -12.61 26.56 8.84
CA MET A 78 -11.48 25.94 9.55
C MET A 78 -10.26 26.86 9.54
N LYS A 79 -9.77 27.21 10.74
CA LYS A 79 -8.59 28.04 10.93
C LYS A 79 -7.33 27.18 11.06
N TRP A 80 -6.18 27.83 11.01
CA TRP A 80 -4.88 27.16 11.16
C TRP A 80 -4.76 26.38 12.48
N VAL A 81 -5.26 26.94 13.58
CA VAL A 81 -5.24 26.30 14.91
C VAL A 81 -6.06 25.01 14.92
N ASP A 82 -7.21 25.00 14.23
CA ASP A 82 -8.08 23.82 14.13
C ASP A 82 -7.37 22.70 13.35
N ALA A 83 -6.67 23.05 12.26
CA ALA A 83 -5.89 22.10 11.46
C ALA A 83 -4.75 21.45 12.28
N GLN A 84 -4.21 22.13 13.29
CA GLN A 84 -3.21 21.55 14.20
C GLN A 84 -3.82 20.59 15.24
N ARG A 85 -5.09 20.76 15.60
CA ARG A 85 -5.75 20.00 16.68
C ARG A 85 -6.68 18.89 16.18
N ILE A 86 -7.16 18.96 14.95
CA ILE A 86 -8.07 17.98 14.38
C ILE A 86 -7.47 16.56 14.44
N LYS A 87 -8.30 15.58 14.79
CA LYS A 87 -7.92 14.17 14.80
C LYS A 87 -7.89 13.62 13.37
N ARG A 88 -6.99 12.67 13.14
CA ARG A 88 -6.81 12.00 11.84
C ARG A 88 -8.11 11.36 11.34
N ASP A 89 -8.83 10.69 12.22
CA ASP A 89 -10.07 9.97 11.88
C ASP A 89 -11.17 10.90 11.31
N ASN A 90 -11.18 12.17 11.70
CA ASN A 90 -12.13 13.16 11.18
C ASN A 90 -11.75 13.67 9.78
N LEU A 91 -10.50 13.47 9.37
CA LEU A 91 -9.97 13.83 8.05
C LEU A 91 -10.09 12.66 7.08
N GLU A 92 -9.86 11.44 7.56
CA GLU A 92 -9.85 10.17 6.81
C GLU A 92 -11.23 9.51 6.76
N CYS A 93 -12.25 10.31 6.47
CA CYS A 93 -13.63 9.89 6.24
C CYS A 93 -14.26 10.72 5.12
N ASP A 94 -15.23 10.19 4.39
CA ASP A 94 -15.94 10.87 3.28
C ASP A 94 -14.99 11.56 2.29
N MET A 95 -13.87 10.89 1.98
CA MET A 95 -12.88 11.41 1.05
C MET A 95 -13.33 11.22 -0.40
N ILE A 96 -12.78 12.01 -1.31
CA ILE A 96 -12.97 11.87 -2.75
C ILE A 96 -11.77 11.13 -3.31
N PHE A 97 -12.01 9.95 -3.88
CA PHE A 97 -10.98 9.18 -4.57
C PHE A 97 -10.48 9.94 -5.81
N LEU A 98 -9.16 10.01 -5.97
CA LEU A 98 -8.50 10.67 -7.11
C LEU A 98 -8.05 9.69 -8.17
N GLY A 99 -7.58 8.51 -7.75
CA GLY A 99 -6.97 7.55 -8.65
C GLY A 99 -5.82 6.78 -8.01
N PHE A 100 -5.15 6.00 -8.84
CA PHE A 100 -3.97 5.23 -8.47
C PHE A 100 -2.69 5.91 -8.91
N LEU A 101 -1.66 5.82 -8.06
CA LEU A 101 -0.27 5.91 -8.48
C LEU A 101 0.25 4.49 -8.67
N VAL A 102 0.55 4.14 -9.92
CA VAL A 102 1.06 2.82 -10.30
C VAL A 102 2.56 2.94 -10.57
N MET A 103 3.36 2.12 -9.90
CA MET A 103 4.81 2.08 -10.05
C MET A 103 5.25 0.66 -10.36
N GLN A 104 6.12 0.51 -11.35
CA GLN A 104 6.75 -0.78 -11.63
C GLN A 104 7.99 -0.95 -10.77
N ASN A 105 8.08 -2.06 -10.05
CA ASN A 105 9.32 -2.45 -9.40
C ASN A 105 10.15 -3.27 -10.39
N SER A 106 10.86 -2.57 -11.27
CA SER A 106 11.67 -3.23 -12.29
C SER A 106 12.86 -3.92 -11.64
N LEU A 107 13.04 -5.20 -11.97
CA LEU A 107 14.26 -5.93 -11.63
C LEU A 107 15.45 -5.25 -12.30
N LYS A 108 16.60 -5.23 -11.61
CA LYS A 108 17.86 -4.90 -12.27
C LYS A 108 18.10 -5.94 -13.37
N LYS A 109 18.67 -5.52 -14.50
CA LYS A 109 18.83 -6.37 -15.68
C LYS A 109 19.58 -7.67 -15.36
N GLU A 110 20.54 -7.58 -14.45
CA GLU A 110 21.42 -8.67 -14.03
C GLU A 110 20.77 -9.63 -13.03
N THR A 111 19.60 -9.28 -12.46
CA THR A 111 19.01 -10.04 -11.34
C THR A 111 18.72 -11.48 -11.71
N SER A 112 18.07 -11.70 -12.85
CA SER A 112 17.66 -13.06 -13.27
C SER A 112 18.87 -13.93 -13.61
N GLU A 113 19.94 -13.35 -14.16
CA GLU A 113 21.19 -14.06 -14.46
C GLU A 113 21.91 -14.46 -13.18
N VAL A 114 22.07 -13.53 -12.23
CA VAL A 114 22.70 -13.80 -10.93
C VAL A 114 21.92 -14.85 -10.13
N ILE A 115 20.59 -14.75 -10.09
CA ILE A 115 19.75 -15.76 -9.42
C ILE A 115 19.93 -17.14 -10.06
N LYS A 116 20.04 -17.21 -11.39
CA LYS A 116 20.30 -18.47 -12.08
C LYS A 116 21.66 -19.05 -11.71
N GLU A 117 22.73 -18.25 -11.74
CA GLU A 117 24.07 -18.72 -11.35
C GLU A 117 24.11 -19.24 -9.91
N LEU A 118 23.46 -18.55 -8.98
CA LEU A 118 23.34 -19.00 -7.58
C LEU A 118 22.56 -20.33 -7.48
N HIS A 119 21.52 -20.51 -8.30
CA HIS A 119 20.73 -21.74 -8.33
C HIS A 119 21.56 -22.91 -8.87
N ASP A 120 22.28 -22.68 -9.98
CA ASP A 120 23.15 -23.68 -10.60
C ASP A 120 24.31 -24.07 -9.67
N ALA A 121 24.78 -23.13 -8.85
CA ALA A 121 25.76 -23.37 -7.79
C ALA A 121 25.18 -24.03 -6.52
N GLN A 122 23.90 -24.42 -6.50
CA GLN A 122 23.21 -25.02 -5.36
C GLN A 122 23.16 -24.12 -4.11
N ILE A 123 23.18 -22.79 -4.29
CA ILE A 123 23.05 -21.81 -3.21
C ILE A 123 21.57 -21.51 -2.99
N ARG A 124 21.08 -21.76 -1.78
CA ARG A 124 19.69 -21.49 -1.40
C ARG A 124 19.39 -20.00 -1.43
N GLN A 125 18.34 -19.62 -2.15
CA GLN A 125 17.88 -18.24 -2.28
C GLN A 125 16.67 -17.99 -1.37
N ILE A 126 16.65 -16.85 -0.69
CA ILE A 126 15.54 -16.42 0.19
C ILE A 126 15.26 -14.94 -0.07
N MET A 127 13.99 -14.60 -0.30
CA MET A 127 13.54 -13.21 -0.42
C MET A 127 12.92 -12.75 0.90
N VAL A 128 13.40 -11.64 1.44
CA VAL A 128 12.83 -10.97 2.61
C VAL A 128 12.38 -9.57 2.19
N THR A 129 11.08 -9.30 2.24
CA THR A 129 10.50 -8.01 1.83
C THR A 129 9.37 -7.59 2.76
N GLY A 130 9.12 -6.27 2.84
CA GLY A 130 7.98 -5.68 3.55
C GLY A 130 6.81 -5.31 2.63
N ASP A 131 6.86 -5.72 1.37
CA ASP A 131 5.77 -5.51 0.41
C ASP A 131 4.61 -6.49 0.60
N ASN A 132 3.48 -6.20 -0.05
CA ASN A 132 2.36 -7.13 -0.13
C ASN A 132 2.80 -8.44 -0.80
N ILE A 133 2.27 -9.57 -0.33
CA ILE A 133 2.55 -10.91 -0.85
C ILE A 133 2.42 -11.01 -2.37
N MET A 134 1.44 -10.34 -2.99
CA MET A 134 1.24 -10.37 -4.44
C MET A 134 2.42 -9.74 -5.19
N THR A 135 2.95 -8.63 -4.67
CA THR A 135 4.13 -7.96 -5.26
C THR A 135 5.38 -8.82 -5.07
N ALA A 136 5.59 -9.38 -3.87
CA ALA A 136 6.71 -10.27 -3.59
C ALA A 136 6.71 -11.49 -4.53
N MET A 137 5.54 -12.10 -4.72
CA MET A 137 5.35 -13.24 -5.63
C MET A 137 5.65 -12.86 -7.09
N SER A 138 5.20 -11.69 -7.54
CA SER A 138 5.48 -11.24 -8.91
C SER A 138 6.96 -10.99 -9.14
N VAL A 139 7.66 -10.35 -8.19
CA VAL A 139 9.12 -10.16 -8.25
C VAL A 139 9.85 -11.51 -8.26
N ALA A 140 9.46 -12.43 -7.38
CA ALA A 140 10.07 -13.76 -7.27
C ALA A 140 9.90 -14.59 -8.56
N ARG A 141 8.75 -14.49 -9.23
CA ARG A 141 8.53 -15.09 -10.55
C ARG A 141 9.33 -14.37 -11.63
N GLY A 142 9.39 -13.04 -11.61
CA GLY A 142 10.12 -12.24 -12.59
C GLY A 142 11.63 -12.52 -12.60
N CYS A 143 12.23 -12.87 -11.45
CA CYS A 143 13.64 -13.25 -11.35
C CYS A 143 13.88 -14.77 -11.39
N ASN A 144 12.86 -15.58 -11.69
CA ASN A 144 12.93 -17.05 -11.73
C ASN A 144 13.30 -17.73 -10.39
N MET A 145 13.19 -17.02 -9.25
CA MET A 145 13.29 -17.66 -7.93
C MET A 145 12.13 -18.63 -7.68
N VAL A 146 10.97 -18.36 -8.27
CA VAL A 146 9.78 -19.21 -8.21
C VAL A 146 9.29 -19.48 -9.62
N GLN A 147 9.15 -20.77 -9.98
CA GLN A 147 8.67 -21.14 -11.31
C GLN A 147 7.15 -20.90 -11.42
N PRO A 148 6.61 -20.56 -12.61
CA PRO A 148 5.18 -20.29 -12.79
C PRO A 148 4.26 -21.44 -12.32
N HIS A 149 4.71 -22.68 -12.46
CA HIS A 149 3.98 -23.90 -12.11
C HIS A 149 4.29 -24.43 -10.70
N GLN A 150 5.16 -23.74 -9.96
CA GLN A 150 5.54 -24.15 -8.62
C GLN A 150 4.36 -23.91 -7.67
N LYS A 151 4.01 -24.93 -6.89
CA LYS A 151 2.99 -24.80 -5.84
C LYS A 151 3.44 -23.76 -4.83
N LEU A 152 2.54 -22.86 -4.50
CA LEU A 152 2.73 -21.87 -3.46
C LEU A 152 2.08 -22.36 -2.19
N VAL A 153 2.65 -22.00 -1.05
CA VAL A 153 2.06 -22.26 0.26
C VAL A 153 2.15 -20.96 1.03
N LEU A 154 1.00 -20.35 1.30
CA LEU A 154 0.89 -19.19 2.15
C LEU A 154 0.85 -19.66 3.60
N ILE A 155 1.86 -19.24 4.37
CA ILE A 155 1.93 -19.52 5.80
C ILE A 155 1.65 -18.21 6.54
N THR A 156 0.59 -18.19 7.35
CA THR A 156 0.26 -17.07 8.23
C THR A 156 0.46 -17.47 9.68
N VAL A 157 0.98 -16.54 10.48
CA VAL A 157 1.20 -16.73 11.91
C VAL A 157 -0.02 -16.21 12.65
N GLY A 158 -0.70 -17.08 13.41
CA GLY A 158 -1.85 -16.70 14.23
C GLY A 158 -1.46 -15.80 15.41
N SER A 159 -2.42 -15.05 15.94
CA SER A 159 -2.19 -14.16 17.08
C SER A 159 -1.73 -14.93 18.31
N HIS A 160 -0.64 -14.46 18.93
CA HIS A 160 -0.09 -14.99 20.17
C HIS A 160 -1.12 -14.85 21.29
N LEU A 161 -1.81 -15.93 21.63
CA LEU A 161 -2.41 -16.09 22.95
C LEU A 161 -1.25 -16.44 23.90
N GLY A 162 -1.23 -15.85 25.08
CA GLY A 162 -0.05 -15.83 25.95
C GLY A 162 0.54 -17.20 26.35
N ASP A 163 1.76 -17.09 26.87
CA ASP A 163 2.68 -18.08 27.45
C ASP A 163 3.40 -19.02 26.46
N ASP A 164 4.72 -18.80 26.36
CA ASP A 164 5.88 -19.56 25.84
C ASP A 164 5.71 -20.60 24.70
N THR A 165 4.58 -20.61 24.02
CA THR A 165 4.24 -21.54 22.94
C THR A 165 4.41 -20.85 21.59
N ARG A 166 5.04 -21.56 20.64
CA ARG A 166 5.21 -21.05 19.28
C ARG A 166 3.84 -20.70 18.70
N PRO A 167 3.68 -19.53 18.06
CA PRO A 167 2.39 -19.14 17.52
C PRO A 167 1.93 -20.14 16.45
N PRO A 168 0.62 -20.42 16.37
CA PRO A 168 0.10 -21.40 15.41
C PRO A 168 0.38 -20.92 13.98
N LEU A 169 0.78 -21.87 13.12
CA LEU A 169 0.98 -21.63 11.69
C LEU A 169 -0.25 -22.13 10.95
N HIS A 170 -0.91 -21.24 10.22
CA HIS A 170 -1.98 -21.59 9.29
C HIS A 170 -1.38 -21.67 7.88
N MET A 171 -1.71 -22.73 7.15
CA MET A 171 -1.17 -23.00 5.81
C MET A 171 -2.31 -23.06 4.80
N GLU A 172 -2.21 -22.28 3.73
CA GLU A 172 -3.11 -22.31 2.58
C GLU A 172 -2.27 -22.61 1.32
N VAL A 173 -2.78 -23.48 0.44
CA VAL A 173 -2.10 -23.89 -0.81
C VAL A 173 -2.76 -23.22 -2.00
#